data_AF-A0A2U1JVV0-F1
#
_entry.id   AF-A0A2U1JVV0-F1
#
_cell.length_a   1.000
_cell.length_b   1.000
_cell.length_c   1.000
_cell.angle_alpha   90.00
_cell.angle_beta   90.00
_cell.angle_gamma   90.00
#
_symmetry.space_group_name_H-M   'P 1'
#
loop_
_entity.id
_entity.type
_entity.pdbx_description
1 polymer ?
#
loop_
_entity_poly.entity_id
_entity_poly.type
_entity_poly.pdbx_seq_one_letter_code
_entity_poly.pdbx_strand_id
1 'polypeptide(L)'
;MNEDVLKAPVSNDGNLKTKKLILGLLFDGIGMLSFAIPYIGEFSDVVWAPLSGFLMTKMYEGRVGKTAGILTFLEEILPFTDVVPSFTLTWIYTYWIKKEGNSNDNSNDNSNEKKRK
;
A
#
# COMPACT_ATOMS: atom_id res chain seq x y z
N MET A 1 41.33 20.45 0.15
CA MET A 1 40.85 19.24 -0.53
C MET A 1 39.66 18.78 0.30
N ASN A 2 38.45 19.02 -0.19
CA ASN A 2 37.22 18.83 0.59
C ASN A 2 36.41 17.75 -0.12
N GLU A 3 36.43 16.54 0.43
CA GLU A 3 35.70 15.37 -0.08
C GLU A 3 34.33 15.21 0.60
N ASP A 4 33.79 16.29 1.21
CA ASP A 4 32.45 16.29 1.81
C ASP A 4 31.37 16.73 0.80
N VAL A 5 31.42 16.16 -0.41
CA VAL A 5 30.34 16.31 -1.38
C VAL A 5 29.21 15.36 -0.96
N LEU A 6 28.34 15.89 -0.12
CA LEU A 6 26.91 15.58 0.04
C LEU A 6 26.41 14.44 -0.87
N LYS A 7 26.46 13.21 -0.35
CA LYS A 7 25.65 12.12 -0.90
C LYS A 7 24.19 12.40 -0.52
N ALA A 8 23.47 13.07 -1.41
CA ALA A 8 22.02 13.25 -1.27
C ALA A 8 21.36 11.88 -0.98
N PRO A 9 20.30 11.82 -0.14
CA PRO A 9 19.61 10.58 0.13
C PRO A 9 19.06 10.06 -1.20
N VAL A 10 19.56 8.91 -1.66
CA VAL A 10 18.95 8.17 -2.76
C VAL A 10 17.52 7.86 -2.30
N SER A 11 16.55 8.65 -2.77
CA SER A 11 15.13 8.37 -2.54
C SER A 11 14.84 7.04 -3.21
N ASN A 12 14.65 6.03 -2.36
CA ASN A 12 14.66 4.63 -2.75
C ASN A 12 13.26 4.24 -3.23
N ASP A 13 12.73 5.00 -4.19
CA ASP A 13 11.34 4.96 -4.60
C ASP A 13 11.00 3.62 -5.27
N GLY A 14 11.98 3.02 -5.96
CA GLY A 14 11.90 1.66 -6.49
C GLY A 14 11.84 0.60 -5.40
N ASN A 15 12.60 0.76 -4.31
CA ASN A 15 12.55 -0.15 -3.16
C ASN A 15 11.21 -0.11 -2.43
N LEU A 16 10.57 1.07 -2.33
CA LEU A 16 9.28 1.20 -1.64
C LEU A 16 8.16 0.48 -2.40
N LYS A 17 8.16 0.56 -3.74
CA LYS A 17 7.21 -0.16 -4.61
C LYS A 17 7.36 -1.67 -4.46
N THR A 18 8.58 -2.17 -4.55
CA THR A 18 8.89 -3.61 -4.39
C THR A 18 8.54 -4.10 -2.99
N LYS A 19 8.82 -3.30 -1.94
CA LYS A 19 8.41 -3.64 -0.57
C LYS A 19 6.90 -3.80 -0.44
N LYS A 20 6.10 -2.88 -0.99
CA LYS A 20 4.64 -3.01 -0.95
C LYS A 20 4.12 -4.20 -1.76
N LEU A 21 4.79 -4.56 -2.85
CA LEU A 21 4.45 -5.76 -3.62
C LEU A 21 4.69 -7.02 -2.77
N ILE A 22 5.87 -7.12 -2.15
CA ILE A 22 6.23 -8.26 -1.30
C ILE A 22 5.28 -8.35 -0.08
N LEU A 23 4.99 -7.21 0.57
CA LEU A 23 4.02 -7.18 1.68
C LEU A 23 2.62 -7.59 1.22
N GLY A 24 2.17 -7.12 0.06
CA GLY A 24 0.87 -7.50 -0.48
C GLY A 24 0.77 -8.99 -0.75
N LEU A 25 1.78 -9.56 -1.41
CA LEU A 25 1.85 -11.00 -1.68
C LEU A 25 1.89 -11.84 -0.39
N LEU A 26 2.59 -11.35 0.63
CA LEU A 26 2.65 -11.99 1.94
C LEU A 26 1.29 -11.97 2.64
N PHE A 27 0.60 -10.82 2.67
CA PHE A 27 -0.71 -10.71 3.32
C PHE A 27 -1.79 -11.50 2.59
N ASP A 28 -1.83 -11.44 1.25
CA ASP A 28 -2.74 -12.28 0.46
C ASP A 28 -2.45 -13.78 0.71
N GLY A 29 -1.17 -14.17 0.78
CA GLY A 29 -0.76 -15.53 1.12
C GLY A 29 -1.20 -15.96 2.52
N ILE A 30 -1.12 -15.08 3.52
CA ILE A 30 -1.56 -15.36 4.89
C ILE A 30 -3.09 -15.50 4.98
N GLY A 31 -3.85 -14.63 4.31
CA GLY A 31 -5.32 -14.74 4.24
C GLY A 31 -5.76 -16.07 3.63
N MET A 32 -5.25 -16.37 2.43
CA MET A 32 -5.56 -17.63 1.74
C MET A 32 -5.09 -18.89 2.50
N LEU A 33 -3.94 -18.84 3.19
CA LEU A 33 -3.46 -19.95 4.03
C LEU A 33 -4.32 -20.13 5.28
N SER A 34 -4.90 -19.05 5.82
CA SER A 34 -5.82 -19.12 6.95
C SER A 34 -7.10 -19.86 6.56
N PHE A 35 -7.58 -19.69 5.32
CA PHE A 35 -8.69 -20.44 4.73
C PHE A 35 -8.38 -21.93 4.45
N ALA A 36 -7.12 -22.31 4.27
CA ALA A 36 -6.74 -23.67 3.90
C ALA A 36 -6.94 -24.70 5.03
N ILE A 37 -7.06 -24.25 6.29
CA ILE A 37 -7.27 -25.12 7.44
C ILE A 37 -8.74 -25.04 7.88
N PRO A 38 -9.58 -26.06 7.56
CA PRO A 38 -10.96 -26.09 8.02
C PRO A 38 -11.01 -26.03 9.55
N TYR A 39 -11.99 -25.31 10.11
CA TYR A 39 -12.13 -24.92 11.52
C TYR A 39 -11.27 -23.74 12.04
N ILE A 40 -10.08 -23.51 11.49
CA ILE A 40 -9.24 -22.35 11.89
C ILE A 40 -9.54 -21.14 11.01
N GLY A 41 -9.85 -21.34 9.72
CA GLY A 41 -10.17 -20.26 8.79
C GLY A 41 -11.31 -19.36 9.27
N GLU A 42 -12.47 -19.93 9.57
CA GLU A 42 -13.65 -19.14 9.98
C GLU A 42 -13.43 -18.33 11.28
N PHE A 43 -12.60 -18.83 12.20
CA PHE A 43 -12.23 -18.10 13.42
C PHE A 43 -11.15 -17.06 13.17
N SER A 44 -10.29 -17.31 12.19
CA SER A 44 -9.25 -16.39 11.76
C SER A 44 -9.87 -15.17 11.09
N ASP A 45 -10.97 -15.31 10.33
CA ASP A 45 -11.66 -14.20 9.67
C ASP A 45 -12.11 -13.11 10.65
N VAL A 46 -12.51 -13.48 11.88
CA VAL A 46 -12.92 -12.51 12.93
C VAL A 46 -11.79 -11.55 13.32
N VAL A 47 -10.55 -12.03 13.29
CA VAL A 47 -9.35 -11.24 13.62
C VAL A 47 -8.72 -10.67 12.36
N TRP A 48 -8.66 -11.47 11.30
CA TRP A 48 -7.97 -11.18 10.07
C TRP A 48 -8.73 -10.16 9.22
N ALA A 49 -10.06 -10.21 9.12
CA ALA A 49 -10.82 -9.20 8.40
C ALA A 49 -10.56 -7.76 8.92
N PRO A 50 -10.73 -7.43 10.22
CA PRO A 50 -10.45 -6.09 10.71
C PRO A 50 -8.96 -5.73 10.60
N LEU A 51 -8.07 -6.72 10.74
CA LEU A 51 -6.63 -6.51 10.58
C LEU A 51 -6.26 -6.20 9.13
N SER A 52 -6.82 -6.92 8.15
CA SER A 52 -6.53 -6.78 6.73
C SER A 52 -7.00 -5.41 6.22
N GLY A 53 -8.21 -4.99 6.61
CA GLY A 53 -8.72 -3.64 6.35
C GLY A 53 -7.82 -2.55 6.95
N PHE A 54 -7.34 -2.74 8.19
CA PHE A 54 -6.40 -1.81 8.83
C PHE A 54 -5.04 -1.77 8.11
N LEU A 55 -4.47 -2.93 7.78
CA LEU A 55 -3.20 -3.05 7.05
C LEU A 55 -3.28 -2.35 5.68
N MET A 56 -4.41 -2.45 4.99
CA MET A 56 -4.63 -1.78 3.71
C MET A 56 -4.58 -0.25 3.85
N THR A 57 -5.21 0.29 4.90
CA THR A 57 -5.17 1.73 5.19
C THR A 57 -3.76 2.22 5.57
N LYS A 58 -2.92 1.35 6.13
CA LYS A 58 -1.51 1.63 6.43
C LYS A 58 -0.60 1.50 5.21
N MET A 59 -0.84 0.53 4.33
CA MET A 59 -0.05 0.33 3.12
C MET A 59 -0.29 1.42 2.07
N TYR A 60 -1.53 1.90 1.97
CA TYR A 60 -1.95 2.89 0.98
C TYR A 60 -2.58 4.10 1.65
N GLU A 61 -1.92 5.24 1.57
CA GLU A 61 -2.45 6.46 2.18
C GLU A 61 -3.60 7.06 1.35
N GLY A 62 -4.50 7.75 2.05
CA GLY A 62 -5.60 8.51 1.47
C GLY A 62 -6.82 7.67 1.08
N ARG A 63 -7.54 8.11 0.05
CA ARG A 63 -8.82 7.52 -0.36
C ARG A 63 -8.70 6.09 -0.88
N VAL A 64 -7.56 5.75 -1.49
CA VAL A 64 -7.31 4.42 -2.06
C VAL A 64 -7.24 3.36 -0.97
N GLY A 65 -6.40 3.53 0.06
CA GLY A 65 -6.31 2.54 1.13
C GLY A 65 -7.53 2.48 2.03
N LYS A 66 -8.26 3.59 2.21
CA LYS A 66 -9.56 3.55 2.91
C LYS A 66 -10.61 2.74 2.15
N THR A 67 -10.74 2.97 0.85
CA THR A 67 -11.72 2.25 0.03
C THR A 67 -11.33 0.78 -0.12
N ALA A 68 -10.06 0.51 -0.46
CA ALA A 68 -9.53 -0.84 -0.55
C ALA A 68 -9.62 -1.58 0.79
N GLY A 69 -9.38 -0.91 1.92
CA GLY A 69 -9.47 -1.53 3.24
C GLY A 69 -10.89 -1.91 3.63
N ILE A 70 -11.89 -1.09 3.28
CA ILE A 70 -13.30 -1.45 3.50
C ILE A 70 -13.69 -2.63 2.59
N LEU A 71 -13.27 -2.63 1.33
CA LEU A 71 -13.53 -3.74 0.41
C LEU A 71 -12.88 -5.05 0.90
N THR A 72 -11.61 -5.00 1.29
CA THR A 72 -10.87 -6.16 1.82
C THR A 72 -11.53 -6.70 3.08
N PHE A 73 -11.93 -5.82 4.01
CA PHE A 73 -12.67 -6.22 5.21
C PHE A 73 -13.98 -6.93 4.88
N LEU A 74 -14.74 -6.43 3.89
CA LEU A 74 -16.02 -7.02 3.48
C LEU A 74 -15.83 -8.36 2.75
N GLU A 75 -14.78 -8.47 1.93
CA GLU A 75 -14.43 -9.71 1.22
C GLU A 75 -14.02 -10.83 2.18
N GLU A 76 -13.34 -10.49 3.27
CA GLU A 76 -12.88 -11.45 4.30
C GLU A 76 -14.00 -11.85 5.27
N ILE A 77 -14.97 -10.97 5.53
CA ILE A 77 -16.15 -11.29 6.35
C ILE A 77 -17.15 -12.20 5.62
N LEU A 78 -17.14 -12.16 4.30
CA LEU A 78 -18.00 -12.97 3.46
C LEU A 78 -17.27 -14.27 3.12
N PRO A 79 -17.68 -15.43 3.67
CA PRO A 79 -17.10 -16.69 3.26
C PRO A 79 -17.33 -16.86 1.74
N PHE A 80 -16.38 -17.50 1.05
CA PHE A 80 -16.35 -17.73 -0.41
C PHE A 80 -15.89 -16.57 -1.30
N THR A 81 -15.72 -15.34 -0.79
CA THR A 81 -15.19 -14.22 -1.60
C THR A 81 -13.68 -14.01 -1.49
N ASP A 82 -13.00 -14.62 -0.51
CA ASP A 82 -11.55 -14.50 -0.25
C ASP A 82 -10.65 -15.28 -1.24
N VAL A 83 -11.04 -15.38 -2.52
CA VAL A 83 -10.20 -15.98 -3.57
C VAL A 83 -9.38 -14.90 -4.30
N VAL A 84 -9.68 -13.63 -4.06
CA VAL A 84 -9.08 -12.50 -4.78
C VAL A 84 -7.90 -11.94 -3.96
N PRO A 85 -6.68 -11.86 -4.53
CA PRO A 85 -5.52 -11.29 -3.83
C PRO A 85 -5.63 -9.76 -3.75
N SER A 86 -6.43 -9.27 -2.81
CA SER A 86 -6.86 -7.86 -2.71
C SER A 86 -5.73 -6.89 -2.37
N PHE A 87 -4.70 -7.31 -1.63
CA PHE A 87 -3.51 -6.48 -1.40
C PHE A 87 -2.66 -6.33 -2.66
N THR A 88 -2.46 -7.40 -3.40
CA THR A 88 -1.74 -7.40 -4.67
C THR A 88 -2.53 -6.64 -5.73
N LEU A 89 -3.85 -6.77 -5.79
CA LEU A 89 -4.69 -6.04 -6.74
C LEU A 89 -4.66 -4.52 -6.46
N THR A 90 -4.76 -4.13 -5.19
CA THR A 90 -4.64 -2.73 -4.77
C THR A 90 -3.25 -2.17 -5.11
N TRP A 91 -2.20 -3.00 -5.03
CA TRP A 91 -0.86 -2.62 -5.47
C TRP A 91 -0.81 -2.32 -6.96
N ILE A 92 -1.35 -3.22 -7.79
CA ILE A 92 -1.40 -3.04 -9.25
C ILE A 92 -2.17 -1.76 -9.56
N TYR A 93 -3.35 -1.56 -8.98
CA TYR A 93 -4.13 -0.34 -9.17
C TYR A 93 -3.34 0.93 -8.79
N THR A 94 -2.66 0.91 -7.65
CA THR A 94 -1.92 2.09 -7.16
C THR A 94 -0.71 2.42 -8.02
N TYR A 95 0.05 1.40 -8.46
CA TYR A 95 1.35 1.61 -9.09
C TYR A 95 1.36 1.52 -10.61
N TRP A 96 0.43 0.76 -11.20
CA TRP A 96 0.26 0.71 -12.66
C TRP A 96 -0.78 1.71 -13.16
N ILE A 97 -1.91 1.88 -12.48
CA ILE A 97 -3.02 2.70 -12.99
C ILE A 97 -2.93 4.16 -12.49
N LYS A 98 -2.66 4.37 -11.19
CA LYS A 98 -2.62 5.71 -10.59
C LYS A 98 -1.29 6.48 -10.81
N LYS A 99 -0.43 6.01 -11.72
CA LYS A 99 0.92 6.57 -11.94
C LYS A 99 0.93 8.04 -12.42
N GLU A 100 -0.20 8.62 -12.81
CA GLU A 100 -0.25 9.95 -13.45
C GLU A 100 -0.92 11.07 -12.61
N GLY A 101 -0.96 10.96 -11.29
CA GLY A 101 -1.81 11.84 -10.47
C GLY A 101 -1.16 12.85 -9.52
N ASN A 102 0.17 12.91 -9.35
CA ASN A 102 0.75 13.78 -8.33
C ASN A 102 2.10 14.43 -8.71
N SER A 103 2.11 15.14 -9.84
CA SER A 103 3.22 16.01 -10.26
C SER A 103 3.02 17.49 -9.88
N ASN A 104 2.07 17.83 -8.99
CA ASN A 104 1.72 19.22 -8.66
C ASN A 104 1.93 19.56 -7.18
N ASP A 105 3.04 19.12 -6.58
CA ASP A 105 3.49 19.67 -5.30
C ASP A 105 5.01 19.91 -5.34
N ASN A 106 5.42 20.86 -6.18
CA ASN A 106 6.78 21.46 -6.12
C ASN A 106 6.94 22.79 -6.90
N SER A 107 5.84 23.48 -7.25
CA SER A 107 5.91 24.68 -8.10
C SER A 107 5.89 26.01 -7.34
N ASN A 108 5.78 26.01 -6.01
CA ASN A 108 5.50 27.25 -5.26
C ASN A 108 6.60 27.74 -4.30
N ASP A 109 7.76 27.08 -4.23
CA ASP A 109 8.84 27.51 -3.32
C ASP A 109 9.85 28.47 -3.99
N ASN A 110 10.02 28.40 -5.32
CA ASN A 110 11.06 29.19 -6.03
C ASN A 110 10.65 30.60 -6.51
N SER A 111 9.42 31.07 -6.22
CA SER A 111 8.98 32.41 -6.65
C SER A 111 9.35 33.52 -5.66
N ASN A 112 9.69 33.18 -4.41
CA ASN A 112 10.01 34.16 -3.37
C ASN A 112 11.49 34.54 -3.31
N GLU A 113 12.40 33.75 -3.87
CA GLU A 113 13.85 34.06 -3.84
C GLU A 113 14.26 35.04 -4.97
N LYS A 114 13.59 35.02 -6.12
CA LYS A 114 13.89 35.94 -7.24
C LYS A 114 13.40 37.37 -7.03
N LYS A 115 12.59 37.64 -6.00
CA LYS A 115 12.09 38.99 -5.69
C LYS A 115 12.97 39.74 -4.68
N ARG A 116 14.07 39.12 -4.22
CA ARG A 116 15.00 39.67 -3.22
C ARG A 116 16.45 39.87 -3.74
N LYS A 117 16.65 39.85 -5.06
CA LYS A 117 17.92 40.27 -5.68
C LYS A 117 17.69 41.46 -6.58
#